data_AF-A0A8E2JJK6-F1
#
_entry.id   AF-A0A8E2JJK6-F1
#
_cell.length_a   1.000
_cell.length_b   1.000
_cell.length_c   1.000
_cell.angle_alpha   90.00
_cell.angle_beta   90.00
_cell.angle_gamma   90.00
#
_symmetry.space_group_name_H-M   'P 1'
#
loop_
_entity.id
_entity.type
_entity.pdbx_description
1 polymer ?
#
loop_
_entity_poly.entity_id
_entity_poly.type
_entity_poly.pdbx_seq_one_letter_code
_entity_poly.pdbx_strand_id
1 'polypeptide(L)'
;MDTTAWNTTATSVFESPYPSSKRSSKAATIHFRSHRAEIDVTAVMSLLAKEISELHDLHGLLDRIYVRNKNQHRRSAWFKDLRSFRRNLGQIMIVLDGRVSGDRASQLRYRLSFWEEFLTFEWYLSFSQLVANGQFAAIGVVLLATLARVCALLGITRSYLERPGKKVKTEIESLAIGEALKVSGQMEAAEGEDEGVVVQREE
;
A
#
# COMPACT_ATOMS: atom_id res chain seq x y z
N MET A 1 19.49 11.45 55.56
CA MET A 1 20.92 11.11 55.46
C MET A 1 21.02 9.65 55.05
N ASP A 2 21.99 9.35 54.19
CA ASP A 2 22.21 8.12 53.40
C ASP A 2 21.22 7.96 52.23
N THR A 3 21.50 8.19 50.93
CA THR A 3 22.69 8.00 50.08
C THR A 3 23.36 6.64 50.24
N THR A 4 23.18 5.72 49.28
CA THR A 4 24.21 5.29 48.31
C THR A 4 23.64 4.26 47.30
N ALA A 5 24.01 4.43 46.02
CA ALA A 5 24.21 3.46 44.93
C ALA A 5 23.13 2.44 44.53
N TRP A 6 22.55 2.67 43.35
CA TRP A 6 22.42 1.64 42.31
C TRP A 6 22.87 2.22 40.97
N ASN A 7 24.12 1.97 40.60
CA ASN A 7 24.64 2.16 39.25
C ASN A 7 24.66 0.81 38.52
N THR A 8 24.32 0.88 37.23
CA THR A 8 24.85 0.04 36.14
C THR A 8 24.27 -1.37 35.99
N THR A 9 23.38 -1.52 35.00
CA THR A 9 23.57 -2.25 33.72
C THR A 9 22.23 -2.89 33.31
N ALA A 10 21.53 -2.28 32.36
CA ALA A 10 20.42 -2.95 31.69
C ALA A 10 20.45 -2.57 30.20
N THR A 11 21.25 -3.34 29.46
CA THR A 11 21.09 -3.52 28.02
C THR A 11 19.68 -4.08 27.78
N SER A 12 18.68 -3.22 27.59
CA SER A 12 17.34 -3.68 27.26
C SER A 12 17.31 -4.09 25.79
N VAL A 13 17.45 -5.39 25.57
CA VAL A 13 17.12 -6.07 24.33
C VAL A 13 15.72 -5.62 23.89
N PHE A 14 15.64 -5.02 22.71
CA PHE A 14 14.39 -4.72 22.03
C PHE A 14 13.72 -6.05 21.64
N GLU A 15 12.86 -6.59 22.51
CA GLU A 15 12.00 -7.71 22.16
C GLU A 15 10.87 -7.24 21.24
N SER A 16 10.87 -7.80 20.03
CA SER A 16 9.84 -7.61 19.01
C SER A 16 8.45 -7.99 19.57
N PRO A 17 7.42 -7.13 19.44
CA PRO A 17 6.10 -7.38 20.02
C PRO A 17 5.23 -8.36 19.21
N TYR A 18 5.82 -9.20 18.35
CA TYR A 18 5.10 -10.19 17.56
C TYR A 18 5.37 -11.61 18.08
N PRO A 19 4.32 -12.43 18.29
CA PRO A 19 4.49 -13.79 18.82
C PRO A 19 5.25 -14.66 17.81
N SER A 20 6.35 -15.28 18.27
CA SER A 20 7.08 -16.32 17.54
C SER A 20 6.26 -17.61 17.52
N SER A 21 5.26 -17.64 16.63
CA SER A 21 4.51 -18.84 16.32
C SER A 21 5.44 -19.85 15.64
N LYS A 22 5.97 -20.79 16.43
CA LYS A 22 6.58 -22.05 15.96
C LYS A 22 5.51 -22.86 15.22
N ARG A 23 5.25 -22.55 13.94
CA ARG A 23 4.49 -23.42 13.05
C ARG A 23 5.45 -24.24 12.22
N SER A 24 5.45 -25.52 12.56
CA SER A 24 6.00 -26.68 11.87
C SER A 24 6.29 -26.49 10.38
N SER A 25 7.52 -26.89 10.04
CA SER A 25 8.13 -26.97 8.74
C SER A 25 7.28 -27.80 7.77
N LYS A 26 6.46 -27.13 6.96
CA LYS A 26 6.08 -27.63 5.64
C LYS A 26 6.30 -26.47 4.68
N ALA A 27 7.31 -26.65 3.83
CA ALA A 27 7.73 -25.71 2.81
C ALA A 27 6.59 -25.45 1.81
N ALA A 28 5.70 -24.51 2.14
CA ALA A 28 4.92 -23.83 1.14
C ALA A 28 5.85 -22.76 0.55
N THR A 29 6.50 -23.12 -0.55
CA THR A 29 7.16 -22.18 -1.44
C THR A 29 6.09 -21.22 -1.96
N ILE A 30 5.82 -20.17 -1.18
CA ILE A 30 5.11 -18.99 -1.67
C ILE A 30 6.08 -18.39 -2.66
N HIS A 31 5.79 -18.55 -3.95
CA HIS A 31 6.52 -17.88 -5.02
C HIS A 31 6.42 -16.37 -4.77
N PHE A 32 7.44 -15.83 -4.10
CA PHE A 32 7.71 -14.42 -3.95
C PHE A 32 7.92 -13.87 -5.37
N ARG A 33 6.84 -13.39 -5.98
CA ARG A 33 6.85 -12.88 -7.34
C ARG A 33 7.58 -11.54 -7.32
N SER A 34 8.89 -11.62 -7.49
CA SER A 34 9.85 -10.51 -7.58
C SER A 34 9.63 -9.68 -8.84
N HIS A 35 8.52 -8.96 -8.90
CA HIS A 35 8.23 -7.94 -9.91
C HIS A 35 7.49 -6.80 -9.21
N ARG A 36 8.21 -6.03 -8.39
CA ARG A 36 7.65 -4.92 -7.63
C ARG A 36 8.48 -3.67 -7.90
N ALA A 37 7.81 -2.55 -8.19
CA ALA A 37 8.44 -1.24 -8.22
C ALA A 37 9.06 -1.02 -6.84
N GLU A 38 10.39 -0.95 -6.77
CA GLU A 38 11.06 -0.60 -5.52
C GLU A 38 10.51 0.75 -5.07
N ILE A 39 9.79 0.77 -3.97
CA ILE A 39 9.52 2.03 -3.27
C ILE A 39 10.88 2.67 -3.08
N ASP A 40 11.07 3.88 -3.59
CA ASP A 40 12.35 4.56 -3.51
C ASP A 40 12.58 5.00 -2.06
N VAL A 41 13.13 4.09 -1.27
CA VAL A 41 13.49 4.30 0.13
C VAL A 41 14.45 5.49 0.26
N THR A 42 15.25 5.75 -0.77
CA THR A 42 16.16 6.90 -0.83
C THR A 42 15.36 8.19 -0.81
N ALA A 43 14.29 8.28 -1.63
CA ALA A 43 13.39 9.43 -1.64
C ALA A 43 12.72 9.67 -0.28
N VAL A 44 12.31 8.59 0.41
CA VAL A 44 11.69 8.69 1.74
C VAL A 44 12.72 9.09 2.81
N MET A 45 13.96 8.62 2.71
CA MET A 45 15.06 9.05 3.58
C MET A 45 15.49 10.49 3.32
N SER A 46 15.32 10.98 2.09
CA SER A 46 15.59 12.36 1.69
C SER A 46 14.38 13.28 1.78
N LEU A 47 13.34 12.90 2.55
CA LEU A 47 12.19 13.78 2.78
C LEU A 47 12.64 15.12 3.36
N LEU A 48 12.03 16.19 2.89
CA LEU A 48 12.31 17.52 3.38
C LEU A 48 11.80 17.66 4.82
N ALA A 49 12.48 18.49 5.62
CA ALA A 49 12.08 18.73 7.01
C ALA A 49 10.60 19.15 7.17
N LYS A 50 10.05 19.87 6.18
CA LYS A 50 8.62 20.23 6.15
C LYS A 50 7.69 19.01 6.05
N GLU A 51 8.08 18.00 5.26
CA GLU A 51 7.31 16.79 5.00
C GLU A 51 7.37 15.86 6.23
N ILE A 52 8.53 15.83 6.90
CA ILE A 52 8.69 15.14 8.18
C ILE A 52 7.82 15.80 9.25
N SER A 53 7.83 17.14 9.35
CA SER A 53 6.95 17.88 10.27
C SER A 53 5.47 17.58 10.00
N GLU A 54 5.07 17.55 8.73
CA GLU A 54 3.71 17.21 8.35
C GLU A 54 3.31 15.77 8.74
N LEU A 55 4.23 14.80 8.61
CA LEU A 55 4.00 13.44 9.10
C LEU A 55 3.80 13.40 10.63
N HIS A 56 4.56 14.22 11.37
CA HIS A 56 4.36 14.37 12.83
C HIS A 56 2.99 14.95 13.15
N ASP A 57 2.54 15.97 12.42
CA ASP A 57 1.22 16.57 12.60
C ASP A 57 0.09 15.57 12.30
N LEU A 58 0.22 14.80 11.21
CA LEU A 58 -0.74 13.75 10.84
C LEU A 58 -0.79 12.64 11.90
N HIS A 59 0.35 12.21 12.43
CA HIS A 59 0.38 11.23 13.52
C HIS A 59 -0.25 11.79 14.81
N GLY A 60 0.04 13.05 15.14
CA GLY A 60 -0.59 13.73 16.27
C GLY A 60 -2.11 13.85 16.13
N LEU A 61 -2.61 14.11 14.93
CA LEU A 61 -4.05 14.09 14.63
C LEU A 61 -4.65 12.70 14.87
N LEU A 62 -3.99 11.64 14.37
CA LEU A 62 -4.42 10.26 14.56
C LEU A 62 -4.44 9.86 16.04
N ASP A 63 -3.46 10.30 16.85
CA ASP A 63 -3.44 10.10 18.30
C ASP A 63 -4.65 10.75 18.99
N ARG A 64 -4.98 12.00 18.62
CA ARG A 64 -6.13 12.71 19.18
C ARG A 64 -7.45 12.03 18.82
N ILE A 65 -7.61 11.60 17.57
CA ILE A 65 -8.78 10.84 17.12
C ILE A 65 -8.86 9.51 17.89
N TYR A 66 -7.74 8.81 18.04
CA TYR A 66 -7.69 7.54 18.76
C TYR A 66 -8.14 7.67 20.20
N VAL A 67 -7.58 8.61 20.96
CA VAL A 67 -7.92 8.79 22.39
C VAL A 67 -9.40 9.16 22.56
N ARG A 68 -9.92 10.08 21.72
CA ARG A 68 -11.33 10.51 21.78
C ARG A 68 -12.30 9.37 21.51
N ASN A 69 -11.98 8.48 20.57
CA ASN A 69 -12.89 7.44 20.10
C ASN A 69 -12.68 6.06 20.77
N LYS A 70 -11.67 5.94 21.64
CA LYS A 70 -11.28 4.68 22.28
C LYS A 70 -12.40 4.03 23.08
N ASN A 71 -13.18 4.82 23.81
CA ASN A 71 -14.21 4.28 24.71
C ASN A 71 -15.48 3.88 23.95
N GLN A 72 -15.77 4.53 22.82
CA GLN A 72 -16.98 4.30 22.02
C GLN A 72 -16.81 3.16 21.01
N HIS A 73 -15.61 3.01 20.44
CA HIS A 73 -15.40 2.18 19.25
C HIS A 73 -14.39 1.05 19.44
N ARG A 74 -14.04 0.68 20.68
CA ARG A 74 -13.03 -0.35 20.99
C ARG A 74 -13.24 -1.69 20.27
N ARG A 75 -14.49 -2.06 19.99
CA ARG A 75 -14.88 -3.33 19.35
C ARG A 75 -15.15 -3.19 17.85
N SER A 76 -15.13 -1.98 17.29
CA SER A 76 -15.40 -1.75 15.87
C SER A 76 -14.20 -2.15 15.01
N ALA A 77 -14.46 -2.75 13.85
CA ALA A 77 -13.41 -3.19 12.92
C ALA A 77 -12.50 -2.02 12.49
N TRP A 78 -13.10 -0.90 12.07
CA TRP A 78 -12.36 0.30 11.67
C TRP A 78 -11.45 0.86 12.78
N PHE A 79 -11.79 0.66 14.05
CA PHE A 79 -10.98 1.14 15.17
C PHE A 79 -9.72 0.27 15.38
N LYS A 80 -9.79 -1.03 15.07
CA LYS A 80 -8.62 -1.90 15.00
C LYS A 80 -7.68 -1.43 13.89
N ASP A 81 -8.24 -1.06 12.74
CA ASP A 81 -7.47 -0.61 11.58
C ASP A 81 -6.84 0.77 11.82
N LEU A 82 -7.57 1.70 12.44
CA LEU A 82 -7.01 2.97 12.95
C LEU A 82 -5.84 2.73 13.91
N ARG A 83 -6.01 1.81 14.87
CA ARG A 83 -4.94 1.45 15.81
C ARG A 83 -3.72 0.89 15.07
N SER A 84 -3.94 0.04 14.07
CA SER A 84 -2.88 -0.55 13.26
C SER A 84 -2.14 0.54 12.46
N PHE A 85 -2.88 1.38 11.75
CA PHE A 85 -2.35 2.47 10.94
C PHE A 85 -1.50 3.43 11.77
N ARG A 86 -2.04 3.94 12.88
CA ARG A 86 -1.35 4.85 13.80
C ARG A 86 -0.05 4.27 14.32
N ARG A 87 -0.07 3.02 14.79
CA ARG A 87 1.13 2.36 15.33
C ARG A 87 2.18 2.18 14.25
N ASN A 88 1.78 1.72 13.08
CA ASN A 88 2.69 1.55 11.97
C ASN A 88 3.32 2.89 11.56
N LEU A 89 2.53 3.98 11.48
CA LEU A 89 3.04 5.31 11.16
C LEU A 89 4.06 5.77 12.21
N GLY A 90 3.76 5.59 13.50
CA GLY A 90 4.70 5.89 14.57
C GLY A 90 6.01 5.10 14.46
N GLN A 91 5.98 3.85 13.99
CA GLN A 91 7.22 3.09 13.74
C GLN A 91 8.06 3.69 12.61
N ILE A 92 7.43 4.12 11.52
CA ILE A 92 8.11 4.82 10.42
C ILE A 92 8.75 6.11 10.93
N MET A 93 8.03 6.89 11.76
CA MET A 93 8.54 8.13 12.32
C MET A 93 9.75 7.92 13.24
N ILE A 94 9.76 6.88 14.07
CA ILE A 94 10.91 6.55 14.91
C ILE A 94 12.16 6.28 14.04
N VAL A 95 11.99 5.60 12.89
CA VAL A 95 13.07 5.37 11.92
C VAL A 95 13.53 6.66 11.26
N LEU A 96 12.59 7.52 10.83
CA LEU A 96 12.88 8.82 10.19
C LEU A 96 13.60 9.78 11.14
N ASP A 97 13.17 9.85 12.40
CA ASP A 97 13.80 10.65 13.45
C ASP A 97 15.18 10.11 13.87
N GLY A 98 15.62 8.97 13.32
CA GLY A 98 16.91 8.36 13.64
C GLY A 98 17.00 7.78 15.05
N ARG A 99 15.87 7.54 15.71
CA ARG A 99 15.81 6.98 17.08
C ARG A 99 16.02 5.46 17.12
N VAL A 100 16.28 4.83 15.96
CA VAL A 100 16.51 3.39 15.84
C VAL A 100 17.98 3.09 15.62
N SER A 101 18.48 2.08 16.33
CA SER A 101 19.81 1.53 16.11
C SER A 101 19.80 0.55 14.92
N GLY A 102 20.80 0.65 14.03
CA GLY A 102 20.97 -0.25 12.88
C GLY A 102 20.65 0.39 11.53
N ASP A 103 20.56 -0.44 10.48
CA ASP A 103 20.31 0.04 9.12
C ASP A 103 18.86 0.53 8.96
N ARG A 104 18.70 1.85 8.90
CA ARG A 104 17.41 2.53 8.74
C ARG A 104 16.79 2.26 7.38
N ALA A 105 17.60 2.16 6.33
CA ALA A 105 17.11 1.99 4.97
C ALA A 105 16.47 0.62 4.80
N SER A 106 17.13 -0.46 5.25
CA SER A 106 16.55 -1.81 5.21
C SER A 106 15.26 -1.93 6.01
N GLN A 107 15.20 -1.33 7.20
CA GLN A 107 13.99 -1.33 8.03
C GLN A 107 12.83 -0.60 7.36
N LEU A 108 13.10 0.56 6.77
CA LEU A 108 12.09 1.34 6.07
C LEU A 108 11.59 0.60 4.82
N ARG A 109 12.52 -0.01 4.05
CA ARG A 109 12.19 -0.81 2.86
C ARG A 109 11.21 -1.93 3.18
N TYR A 110 11.53 -2.72 4.20
CA TYR A 110 10.69 -3.84 4.62
C TYR A 110 9.31 -3.38 5.09
N ARG A 111 9.23 -2.28 5.85
CA ARG A 111 7.96 -1.76 6.35
C ARG A 111 7.10 -1.19 5.23
N LEU A 112 7.68 -0.37 4.36
CA LEU A 112 6.97 0.24 3.24
C LEU A 112 6.48 -0.81 2.23
N SER A 113 7.28 -1.85 1.96
CA SER A 113 6.84 -2.94 1.10
C SER A 113 5.68 -3.71 1.72
N PHE A 114 5.69 -3.95 3.04
CA PHE A 114 4.57 -4.57 3.72
C PHE A 114 3.30 -3.71 3.71
N TRP A 115 3.46 -2.39 3.87
CA TRP A 115 2.34 -1.44 3.80
C TRP A 115 1.66 -1.44 2.44
N GLU A 116 2.45 -1.36 1.37
CA GLU A 116 1.96 -1.36 0.00
C GLU A 116 1.25 -2.68 -0.36
N GLU A 117 1.71 -3.80 0.19
CA GLU A 117 1.14 -5.10 -0.19
C GLU A 117 -0.17 -5.41 0.50
N PHE A 118 -0.22 -5.20 1.82
CA PHE A 118 -1.29 -5.75 2.65
C PHE A 118 -2.09 -4.63 3.32
N LEU A 119 -1.39 -3.71 3.98
CA LEU A 119 -2.06 -2.81 4.93
C LEU A 119 -2.81 -1.65 4.27
N THR A 120 -2.27 -1.07 3.19
CA THR A 120 -2.86 0.12 2.54
C THR A 120 -4.28 -0.16 2.07
N PHE A 121 -4.49 -1.32 1.44
CA PHE A 121 -5.81 -1.72 0.94
C PHE A 121 -6.77 -2.07 2.08
N GLU A 122 -6.32 -2.77 3.12
CA GLU A 122 -7.15 -3.08 4.30
C GLU A 122 -7.66 -1.80 4.98
N TRP A 123 -6.78 -0.82 5.20
CA TRP A 123 -7.15 0.46 5.81
C TRP A 123 -8.09 1.26 4.92
N TYR A 124 -7.82 1.33 3.62
CA TYR A 124 -8.69 1.99 2.66
C TYR A 124 -10.11 1.40 2.66
N LEU A 125 -10.23 0.06 2.63
CA LEU A 125 -11.52 -0.62 2.63
C LEU A 125 -12.30 -0.35 3.93
N SER A 126 -11.63 -0.46 5.07
CA SER A 126 -12.27 -0.24 6.37
C SER A 126 -12.75 1.20 6.55
N PHE A 127 -11.94 2.18 6.13
CA PHE A 127 -12.31 3.60 6.24
C PHE A 127 -13.36 4.01 5.21
N SER A 128 -13.33 3.46 3.99
CA SER A 128 -14.38 3.71 2.99
C SER A 128 -15.72 3.10 3.40
N GLN A 129 -15.72 1.90 4.01
CA GLN A 129 -16.92 1.34 4.64
C GLN A 129 -17.44 2.23 5.77
N LEU A 130 -16.56 2.81 6.58
CA LEU A 130 -16.96 3.75 7.62
C LEU A 130 -17.66 4.99 7.05
N VAL A 131 -17.21 5.48 5.89
CA VAL A 131 -17.89 6.57 5.15
C VAL A 131 -19.24 6.12 4.63
N ALA A 132 -19.31 4.94 3.99
CA ALA A 132 -20.53 4.39 3.42
C ALA A 132 -21.63 4.16 4.48
N ASN A 133 -21.25 3.79 5.71
CA ASN A 133 -22.18 3.56 6.81
C ASN A 133 -22.89 4.85 7.29
N GLY A 134 -22.40 6.04 6.94
CA GLY A 134 -23.06 7.33 7.20
C GLY A 134 -22.93 7.85 8.65
N GLN A 135 -23.14 7.00 9.65
CA GLN A 135 -23.18 7.40 11.07
C GLN A 135 -21.90 8.07 11.58
N PHE A 136 -20.74 7.72 11.00
CA PHE A 136 -19.43 8.27 11.35
C PHE A 136 -18.67 8.76 10.11
N ALA A 137 -19.40 9.19 9.07
CA ALA A 137 -18.81 9.53 7.79
C ALA A 137 -17.76 10.65 7.87
N ALA A 138 -17.97 11.65 8.74
CA ALA A 138 -17.01 12.73 8.94
C ALA A 138 -15.62 12.21 9.39
N ILE A 139 -15.57 11.28 10.35
CA ILE A 139 -14.31 10.67 10.79
C ILE A 139 -13.74 9.79 9.67
N GLY A 140 -14.59 9.01 8.99
CA GLY A 140 -14.16 8.19 7.85
C GLY A 140 -13.47 8.98 6.75
N VAL A 141 -14.01 10.14 6.37
CA VAL A 141 -13.41 11.03 5.35
C VAL A 141 -12.08 11.58 5.84
N VAL A 142 -11.98 12.00 7.10
CA VAL A 142 -10.69 12.45 7.68
C VAL A 142 -9.66 11.32 7.65
N LEU A 143 -10.06 10.08 8.01
CA LEU A 143 -9.15 8.94 7.98
C LEU A 143 -8.68 8.61 6.55
N LEU A 144 -9.57 8.62 5.56
CA LEU A 144 -9.20 8.45 4.16
C LEU A 144 -8.26 9.56 3.67
N ALA A 145 -8.53 10.82 4.03
CA ALA A 145 -7.69 11.95 3.67
C ALA A 145 -6.28 11.82 4.27
N THR A 146 -6.19 11.47 5.56
CA THR A 146 -4.89 11.24 6.23
C THR A 146 -4.14 10.05 5.64
N LEU A 147 -4.84 8.95 5.32
CA LEU A 147 -4.24 7.79 4.66
C LEU A 147 -3.67 8.17 3.30
N ALA A 148 -4.47 8.85 2.46
CA ALA A 148 -4.03 9.31 1.14
C ALA A 148 -2.82 10.25 1.24
N ARG A 149 -2.83 11.17 2.21
CA ARG A 149 -1.72 12.10 2.42
C ARG A 149 -0.44 11.38 2.85
N VAL A 150 -0.53 10.45 3.80
CA VAL A 150 0.62 9.64 4.24
C VAL A 150 1.16 8.78 3.09
N CYS A 151 0.29 8.13 2.31
CA CYS A 151 0.72 7.35 1.14
C CYS A 151 1.41 8.22 0.07
N ALA A 152 1.00 9.47 -0.09
CA ALA A 152 1.66 10.41 -0.99
C ALA A 152 3.05 10.82 -0.48
N LEU A 153 3.18 11.15 0.81
CA LEU A 153 4.45 11.53 1.44
C LEU A 153 5.45 10.36 1.47
N LEU A 154 4.97 9.12 1.64
CA LEU A 154 5.82 7.93 1.63
C LEU A 154 6.11 7.39 0.21
N GLY A 155 5.64 8.06 -0.84
CA GLY A 155 5.84 7.63 -2.23
C GLY A 155 5.06 6.38 -2.66
N ILE A 156 4.20 5.84 -1.78
CA ILE A 156 3.35 4.67 -2.04
C ILE A 156 2.35 5.00 -3.15
N THR A 157 1.77 6.19 -3.17
CA THR A 157 0.81 6.59 -4.21
C THR A 157 1.44 6.54 -5.61
N ARG A 158 2.72 6.88 -5.74
CA ARG A 158 3.45 6.82 -7.01
C ARG A 158 3.59 5.38 -7.50
N SER A 159 3.94 4.45 -6.61
CA SER A 159 4.05 3.03 -6.97
C SER A 159 2.70 2.39 -7.31
N TYR A 160 1.59 2.90 -6.76
CA TYR A 160 0.24 2.50 -7.14
C TYR A 160 -0.22 3.08 -8.47
N LEU A 161 0.15 4.31 -8.85
CA LEU A 161 -0.23 4.91 -10.14
C LEU A 161 0.57 4.34 -11.32
N GLU A 162 1.83 3.98 -11.10
CA GLU A 162 2.68 3.37 -12.14
C GLU A 162 2.25 1.92 -12.48
N ARG A 163 1.54 1.23 -11.58
CA ARG A 163 1.04 -0.14 -11.78
C ARG A 163 -0.10 -0.31 -12.78
N PRO A 164 -1.23 0.43 -12.71
CA PRO A 164 -2.29 0.35 -13.70
C PRO A 164 -1.78 0.79 -15.07
N GLY A 165 -0.89 1.79 -15.14
CA GLY A 165 -0.25 2.19 -16.40
C GLY A 165 0.53 1.06 -17.08
N LYS A 166 1.24 0.21 -16.31
CA LYS A 166 1.94 -0.94 -16.89
C LYS A 166 1.03 -2.11 -17.26
N LYS A 167 0.04 -2.45 -16.43
CA LYS A 167 -0.90 -3.55 -16.72
C LYS A 167 -1.82 -3.23 -17.90
N VAL A 168 -2.38 -2.03 -17.93
CA VAL A 168 -3.23 -1.58 -19.05
C VAL A 168 -2.40 -1.46 -20.32
N LYS A 169 -1.17 -0.93 -20.25
CA LYS A 169 -0.29 -0.85 -21.42
C LYS A 169 0.12 -2.23 -21.95
N THR A 170 0.46 -3.19 -21.08
CA THR A 170 0.78 -4.56 -21.50
C THR A 170 -0.43 -5.31 -22.04
N GLU A 171 -1.62 -5.10 -21.46
CA GLU A 171 -2.87 -5.65 -22.00
C GLU A 171 -3.18 -5.04 -23.38
N ILE A 172 -3.07 -3.72 -23.56
CA ILE A 172 -3.24 -3.05 -24.87
C ILE A 172 -2.21 -3.54 -25.89
N GLU A 173 -0.94 -3.68 -25.51
CA GLU A 173 0.12 -4.20 -26.39
C GLU A 173 -0.16 -5.65 -26.79
N SER A 174 -0.61 -6.49 -25.86
CA SER A 174 -0.97 -7.89 -26.16
C SER A 174 -2.21 -8.01 -27.06
N LEU A 175 -3.18 -7.09 -26.92
CA LEU A 175 -4.36 -7.01 -27.78
C LEU A 175 -4.00 -6.52 -29.18
N ALA A 176 -3.14 -5.51 -29.30
CA ALA A 176 -2.66 -5.01 -30.58
C ALA A 176 -1.86 -6.07 -31.37
N ILE A 177 -1.04 -6.87 -30.69
CA ILE A 177 -0.33 -8.01 -31.29
C ILE A 177 -1.33 -9.10 -31.74
N GLY A 178 -2.34 -9.40 -30.91
CA GLY A 178 -3.39 -10.37 -31.25
C GLY A 178 -4.28 -9.93 -32.42
N GLU A 179 -4.52 -8.63 -32.56
CA GLU A 179 -5.27 -8.05 -33.68
C GLU A 179 -4.45 -8.07 -34.98
N ALA A 180 -3.16 -7.73 -34.92
CA ALA A 180 -2.24 -7.84 -36.06
C ALA A 180 -2.11 -9.29 -36.59
N LEU A 181 -2.10 -10.29 -35.69
CA LEU A 181 -2.08 -11.71 -36.06
C LEU A 181 -3.41 -12.19 -36.68
N LYS A 182 -4.55 -11.62 -36.28
CA LYS A 182 -5.85 -11.90 -36.91
C LYS A 182 -5.94 -11.29 -38.31
N VAL A 183 -5.43 -10.08 -38.49
CA VAL A 183 -5.38 -9.41 -39.80
C VAL A 183 -4.46 -10.18 -40.76
N SER A 184 -3.31 -10.68 -40.31
CA SER A 184 -2.45 -11.53 -41.16
C SER A 184 -3.09 -12.88 -41.49
N GLY A 185 -3.83 -13.49 -40.56
CA GLY A 185 -4.53 -14.76 -40.79
C GLY A 185 -5.76 -14.64 -41.69
N GLN A 186 -6.39 -13.47 -41.78
CA GLN A 186 -7.54 -13.23 -42.66
C GLN A 186 -7.13 -12.84 -44.08
N MET A 187 -5.90 -12.34 -44.30
CA MET A 187 -5.41 -12.02 -45.64
C MET A 187 -5.08 -13.28 -46.47
N GLU A 188 -4.83 -14.42 -45.84
CA GLU A 188 -4.62 -15.71 -46.54
C GLU A 188 -5.92 -16.47 -46.87
N ALA A 189 -7.08 -16.03 -46.38
CA ALA A 189 -8.34 -16.78 -46.49
C ALA A 189 -9.40 -16.14 -47.41
N ALA A 190 -9.10 -15.03 -48.07
CA ALA A 190 -10.07 -14.26 -48.86
C ALA A 190 -9.55 -13.92 -50.27
N GLU A 191 -9.05 -14.92 -51.01
CA GLU A 191 -9.06 -14.87 -52.48
C GLU A 191 -10.21 -15.76 -52.98
N GLY A 192 -11.36 -15.14 -53.17
CA GLY A 192 -12.57 -15.74 -53.72
C GLY A 192 -13.55 -14.63 -54.04
N GLU A 193 -13.20 -13.81 -55.03
CA GLU A 193 -14.04 -12.72 -55.52
C GLU A 193 -15.32 -13.30 -56.16
N ASP A 194 -16.48 -12.95 -55.59
CA ASP A 194 -17.82 -13.33 -56.06
C ASP A 194 -18.23 -12.40 -57.21
N GLU A 195 -18.08 -12.88 -58.45
CA GLU A 195 -18.54 -12.17 -59.65
C GLU A 195 -20.08 -12.28 -59.76
N GLY A 196 -20.78 -11.22 -59.36
CA GLY A 196 -22.24 -11.14 -59.42
C GLY A 196 -22.81 -11.33 -60.82
N VAL A 197 -23.82 -12.21 -60.95
CA VAL A 197 -24.52 -12.51 -62.22
C VAL A 197 -25.63 -11.49 -62.49
N VAL A 198 -25.59 -10.89 -63.68
CA VAL A 198 -26.60 -9.91 -64.14
C VAL A 198 -27.88 -10.64 -64.55
N VAL A 199 -28.97 -10.42 -63.81
CA VAL A 199 -30.32 -10.89 -64.17
C VAL A 199 -30.96 -9.90 -65.14
N GLN A 200 -31.19 -10.31 -66.39
CA GLN A 200 -31.99 -9.53 -67.34
C GLN A 200 -33.48 -9.74 -67.04
N ARG A 201 -34.26 -8.65 -67.09
CA ARG A 201 -35.72 -8.70 -66.99
C ARG A 201 -36.31 -8.89 -68.39
N GLU A 202 -37.16 -9.90 -68.56
CA GLU A 202 -38.04 -10.01 -69.71
C GLU A 202 -39.25 -9.07 -69.52
N GLU A 203 -39.70 -8.47 -70.64
CA GLU A 203 -40.87 -7.57 -70.74
C GLU A 203 -42.21 -8.30 -70.61
#